data_AF-A0A831U1E9-F1
#
_entry.id   AF-A0A831U1E9-F1
#
_cell.length_a   1.000
_cell.length_b   1.000
_cell.length_c   1.000
_cell.angle_alpha   90.00
_cell.angle_beta   90.00
_cell.angle_gamma   90.00
#
_symmetry.space_group_name_H-M   'P 1'
#
loop_
_entity.id
_entity.type
_entity.pdbx_description
1 polymer ?
#
loop_
_entity_poly.entity_id
_entity_poly.type
_entity_poly.pdbx_seq_one_letter_code
_entity_poly.pdbx_strand_id
1 'polypeptide(L)'
;MITVACVKQVPDTTQVQIDPVTNTLVREGIPFIVNPYDTHALEESLRMKDRFGFRAVALSMGPPNAEAALRRALCLGADDAILCSDRCFGGAGGGRMWREEQLGSRINHSRVDEALRAAPDTICVTCPYCMTMLEDGLKDRQAGETRVRDIAEVVAEGLRFS
;
A
#
# COMPACT_ATOMS: atom_id res chain seq x y z
N MET A 1 9.52 9.72 22.33
CA MET A 1 9.74 9.42 20.89
C MET A 1 8.40 9.02 20.29
N ILE A 2 8.21 9.18 18.98
CA ILE A 2 6.94 8.88 18.28
C ILE A 2 7.21 7.82 17.21
N THR A 3 6.33 6.82 17.11
CA THR A 3 6.26 5.88 15.99
C THR A 3 5.02 6.19 15.16
N VAL A 4 5.16 6.15 13.83
CA VAL A 4 4.05 6.37 12.91
C VAL A 4 3.85 5.12 12.07
N ALA A 5 2.70 4.46 12.24
CA ALA A 5 2.30 3.32 11.44
C ALA A 5 1.39 3.77 10.29
N CYS A 6 1.91 3.68 9.06
CA CYS A 6 1.09 3.90 7.87
C CYS A 6 0.19 2.68 7.65
N VAL A 7 -1.12 2.88 7.72
CA VAL A 7 -2.13 1.84 7.51
C VAL A 7 -2.99 2.16 6.30
N LYS A 8 -3.27 1.14 5.49
CA LYS A 8 -4.05 1.25 4.27
C LYS A 8 -5.26 0.35 4.36
N GLN A 9 -6.42 0.93 4.08
CA GLN A 9 -7.62 0.14 3.85
C GLN A 9 -7.55 -0.46 2.44
N VAL A 10 -7.75 -1.78 2.35
CA VAL A 10 -7.75 -2.54 1.10
C VAL A 10 -8.98 -3.44 1.04
N PRO A 11 -9.52 -3.75 -0.15
CA PRO A 11 -10.48 -4.83 -0.27
C PRO A 11 -9.83 -6.16 0.14
N ASP A 12 -10.58 -7.06 0.76
CA ASP A 12 -10.10 -8.40 1.07
C ASP A 12 -9.92 -9.21 -0.22
N THR A 13 -8.67 -9.27 -0.71
CA THR A 13 -8.34 -9.94 -1.96
C THR A 13 -8.48 -11.46 -1.91
N THR A 14 -8.63 -12.05 -0.72
CA THR A 14 -8.89 -13.50 -0.60
C THR A 14 -10.32 -13.89 -1.01
N GLN A 15 -11.22 -12.91 -1.06
CA GLN A 15 -12.63 -13.09 -1.41
C GLN A 15 -12.95 -12.60 -2.82
N VAL A 16 -11.95 -12.15 -3.58
CA VAL A 16 -12.13 -11.66 -4.95
C VAL A 16 -12.37 -12.84 -5.90
N GLN A 17 -13.43 -12.74 -6.68
CA GLN A 17 -13.78 -13.73 -7.71
C GLN A 17 -13.75 -13.07 -9.09
N ILE A 18 -13.47 -13.88 -10.11
CA ILE A 18 -13.60 -13.47 -11.51
C ILE A 18 -14.96 -13.95 -12.00
N ASP A 19 -15.75 -13.04 -12.54
CA ASP A 19 -16.99 -13.39 -13.23
C ASP A 19 -16.62 -14.21 -14.48
N PRO A 20 -17.06 -15.47 -14.60
CA PRO A 20 -16.69 -16.35 -15.70
C PRO A 20 -17.27 -15.92 -17.05
N VAL A 21 -18.28 -15.04 -17.07
CA VAL A 21 -18.92 -14.54 -18.29
C VAL A 21 -18.26 -13.25 -18.76
N THR A 22 -18.11 -12.28 -17.85
CA THR A 22 -17.56 -10.96 -18.21
C THR A 22 -16.04 -10.91 -18.14
N ASN A 23 -15.38 -11.91 -17.55
CA ASN A 23 -13.95 -11.90 -17.22
C ASN A 23 -13.51 -10.67 -16.41
N THR A 24 -14.45 -10.07 -15.67
CA THR A 24 -14.18 -8.93 -14.79
C THR A 24 -14.11 -9.39 -13.34
N LEU A 25 -13.49 -8.58 -12.49
CA LEU A 25 -13.41 -8.86 -11.06
C LEU A 25 -14.74 -8.48 -10.40
N VAL A 26 -15.40 -9.45 -9.76
CA VAL A 26 -16.58 -9.23 -8.92
C VAL A 26 -16.11 -8.57 -7.63
N ARG A 27 -16.59 -7.36 -7.37
CA ARG A 27 -16.16 -6.53 -6.21
C ARG A 27 -17.31 -6.12 -5.28
N GLU A 28 -18.55 -6.39 -5.66
CA GLU A 28 -19.70 -6.14 -4.81
C GLU A 28 -19.68 -7.06 -3.60
N GLY A 29 -19.94 -6.50 -2.41
CA GLY A 29 -19.98 -7.24 -1.15
C GLY A 29 -18.62 -7.59 -0.54
N ILE A 30 -17.49 -7.27 -1.20
CA ILE A 30 -16.17 -7.55 -0.64
C ILE A 30 -15.89 -6.60 0.54
N PRO A 31 -15.57 -7.11 1.74
CA PRO A 31 -15.28 -6.28 2.88
C PRO A 31 -13.95 -5.53 2.69
N PHE A 32 -13.90 -4.31 3.24
CA PHE A 32 -12.67 -3.56 3.34
C PHE A 32 -11.98 -3.87 4.67
N ILE A 33 -10.73 -4.28 4.61
CA ILE A 33 -9.89 -4.64 5.75
C ILE A 33 -8.68 -3.70 5.86
N VAL A 34 -8.04 -3.70 7.02
CA VAL A 34 -6.67 -3.16 7.12
C VAL A 34 -5.78 -4.10 6.33
N ASN A 35 -4.90 -3.56 5.48
CA ASN A 35 -3.91 -4.36 4.76
C ASN A 35 -3.16 -5.27 5.75
N PRO A 36 -3.16 -6.61 5.55
CA PRO A 36 -2.54 -7.54 6.49
C PRO A 36 -1.08 -7.20 6.81
N TYR A 37 -0.31 -6.73 5.81
CA TYR A 37 1.08 -6.34 6.02
C TYR A 37 1.24 -5.10 6.91
N ASP A 38 0.31 -4.15 6.83
CA ASP A 38 0.33 -2.95 7.67
C ASP A 38 0.00 -3.29 9.13
N THR A 39 -0.67 -4.42 9.39
CA THR A 39 -0.91 -4.88 10.77
C THR A 39 0.39 -5.23 11.49
N HIS A 40 1.41 -5.71 10.77
CA HIS A 40 2.74 -5.96 11.35
C HIS A 40 3.46 -4.67 11.72
N ALA A 41 3.36 -3.63 10.88
CA ALA A 41 3.94 -2.32 11.16
C ALA A 41 3.24 -1.63 12.34
N LEU A 42 1.91 -1.77 12.42
CA LEU A 42 1.14 -1.29 13.56
C LEU A 42 1.54 -2.04 14.85
N GLU A 43 1.60 -3.37 14.83
CA GLU A 43 2.03 -4.18 15.97
C GLU A 43 3.42 -3.78 16.47
N GLU A 44 4.39 -3.60 15.57
CA GLU A 44 5.73 -3.17 15.99
C GLU A 44 5.72 -1.75 16.59
N SER A 45 4.88 -0.87 16.08
CA SER A 45 4.70 0.48 16.67
C SER A 45 4.12 0.40 18.08
N LEU A 46 3.19 -0.53 18.33
CA LEU A 46 2.62 -0.79 19.66
C LEU A 46 3.65 -1.45 20.60
N ARG A 47 4.48 -2.37 20.11
CA ARG A 47 5.58 -2.95 20.90
C ARG A 47 6.60 -1.91 21.33
N MET A 48 6.91 -0.95 20.46
CA MET A 48 7.79 0.17 20.80
C MET A 48 7.16 1.07 21.86
N LYS A 49 5.84 1.26 21.82
CA LYS A 49 5.08 1.93 22.87
C LYS A 49 5.19 1.18 24.20
N ASP A 50 4.89 -0.11 24.23
CA ASP A 50 4.90 -0.91 25.46
C ASP A 50 6.29 -1.02 26.08
N ARG A 51 7.32 -1.21 25.24
CA ARG A 51 8.70 -1.44 25.71
C ARG A 51 9.44 -0.15 26.09
N PHE A 52 9.18 0.95 25.39
CA PHE A 52 9.97 2.17 25.52
C PHE A 52 9.15 3.42 25.87
N GLY A 53 7.83 3.29 26.05
CA GLY A 53 6.94 4.41 26.34
C GLY A 53 6.77 5.39 25.17
N PHE A 54 6.96 4.92 23.93
CA PHE A 54 6.80 5.76 22.75
C PHE A 54 5.32 6.04 22.50
N ARG A 55 5.03 7.16 21.83
CA ARG A 55 3.68 7.47 21.34
C ARG A 55 3.49 6.80 19.98
N ALA A 56 2.48 5.97 19.83
CA ALA A 56 2.14 5.30 18.59
C ALA A 56 1.01 6.04 17.85
N VAL A 57 1.27 6.49 16.63
CA VAL A 57 0.30 7.22 15.79
C VAL A 57 -0.01 6.41 14.53
N ALA A 58 -1.28 6.17 14.24
CA ALA A 58 -1.71 5.56 12.99
C ALA A 58 -1.97 6.64 11.93
N LEU A 59 -1.49 6.45 10.71
CA LEU A 59 -1.69 7.38 9.60
C LEU A 59 -2.30 6.63 8.41
N SER A 60 -3.35 7.18 7.81
CA SER A 60 -3.92 6.66 6.58
C SER A 60 -4.19 7.78 5.59
N MET A 61 -3.93 7.52 4.31
CA MET A 61 -4.35 8.39 3.21
C MET A 61 -5.39 7.64 2.39
N GLY A 62 -6.60 8.19 2.32
CA GLY A 62 -7.69 7.51 1.66
C GLY A 62 -9.02 8.27 1.71
N PRO A 63 -10.05 7.72 1.07
CA PRO A 63 -11.42 8.25 1.16
C PRO A 63 -11.94 8.21 2.60
N PRO A 64 -13.05 8.93 2.92
CA PRO A 64 -13.59 8.99 4.28
C PRO A 64 -13.84 7.64 4.95
N ASN A 65 -14.19 6.60 4.19
CA ASN A 65 -14.39 5.24 4.73
C ASN A 65 -13.10 4.55 5.21
N ALA A 66 -11.91 5.07 4.88
CA ALA A 66 -10.64 4.60 5.43
C ALA A 66 -10.51 4.89 6.94
N GLU A 67 -11.36 5.77 7.48
CA GLU A 67 -11.49 5.99 8.92
C GLU A 67 -11.72 4.69 9.72
N ALA A 68 -12.42 3.70 9.14
CA ALA A 68 -12.64 2.41 9.79
C ALA A 68 -11.32 1.67 10.11
N ALA A 69 -10.31 1.77 9.23
CA ALA A 69 -8.99 1.19 9.47
C ALA A 69 -8.26 1.89 10.63
N LEU A 70 -8.36 3.22 10.68
CA LEU A 70 -7.77 4.04 11.75
C LEU A 70 -8.45 3.80 13.10
N ARG A 71 -9.78 3.69 13.13
CA ARG A 71 -10.53 3.34 14.34
C ARG A 71 -10.09 1.98 14.89
N ARG A 72 -9.86 1.00 14.01
CA ARG A 72 -9.31 -0.30 14.43
C ARG A 72 -7.91 -0.16 15.04
N ALA A 73 -7.05 0.69 14.48
CA ALA A 73 -5.73 0.94 15.05
C ALA A 73 -5.80 1.59 16.44
N LEU A 74 -6.71 2.55 16.65
CA LEU A 74 -6.97 3.13 17.97
C LEU A 74 -7.47 2.07 18.97
N CYS A 75 -8.41 1.20 18.56
CA CYS A 75 -8.91 0.11 19.40
C CYS A 75 -7.82 -0.88 19.83
N LEU A 76 -6.78 -1.06 19.00
CA LEU A 76 -5.64 -1.94 19.31
C LEU A 76 -4.58 -1.29 20.22
N GLY A 77 -4.66 0.03 20.44
CA GLY A 77 -3.78 0.72 21.38
C GLY A 77 -2.95 1.86 20.78
N ALA A 78 -3.18 2.25 19.52
CA ALA A 78 -2.58 3.48 19.00
C ALA A 78 -3.08 4.69 19.82
N ASP A 79 -2.19 5.63 20.13
CA ASP A 79 -2.53 6.83 20.90
C ASP A 79 -3.30 7.85 20.09
N ASP A 80 -3.02 7.91 18.78
CA ASP A 80 -3.62 8.89 17.89
C ASP A 80 -3.77 8.36 16.48
N ALA A 81 -4.64 9.01 15.70
CA ALA A 81 -4.90 8.62 14.32
C ALA A 81 -5.09 9.83 13.41
N ILE A 82 -4.49 9.78 12.23
CA ILE A 82 -4.55 10.84 11.23
C ILE A 82 -5.10 10.28 9.92
N LEU A 83 -6.16 10.90 9.42
CA LEU A 83 -6.72 10.63 8.09
C LEU A 83 -6.40 11.78 7.14
N CYS A 84 -5.53 11.52 6.17
CA CYS A 84 -5.30 12.42 5.03
C CYS A 84 -6.34 12.13 3.95
N SER A 85 -7.46 12.87 3.96
CA SER A 85 -8.55 12.70 2.99
C SER A 85 -8.75 13.97 2.17
N ASP A 86 -8.43 13.89 0.89
CA ASP A 86 -8.70 14.91 -0.11
C ASP A 86 -8.84 14.23 -1.49
N ARG A 87 -9.71 14.78 -2.35
CA ARG A 87 -9.87 14.32 -3.73
C ARG A 87 -8.60 14.50 -4.56
N CYS A 88 -7.73 15.45 -4.21
CA CYS A 88 -6.45 15.63 -4.88
C CYS A 88 -5.52 14.41 -4.75
N PHE A 89 -5.71 13.57 -3.72
CA PHE A 89 -5.02 12.29 -3.55
C PHE A 89 -5.68 11.14 -4.33
N GLY A 90 -6.78 11.39 -5.04
CA GLY A 90 -7.50 10.39 -5.82
C GLY A 90 -6.65 9.79 -6.94
N GLY A 91 -6.35 8.49 -6.85
CA GLY A 91 -5.45 7.80 -7.78
C GLY A 91 -3.97 7.85 -7.38
N ALA A 92 -3.64 8.44 -6.23
CA ALA A 92 -2.30 8.36 -5.63
C ALA A 92 -1.98 6.93 -5.18
N GLY A 93 -2.95 6.22 -4.60
CA GLY A 93 -2.79 4.84 -4.17
C GLY A 93 -3.09 3.80 -5.26
N GLY A 94 -2.62 2.57 -5.05
CA GLY A 94 -2.87 1.43 -5.94
C GLY A 94 -4.32 0.95 -6.09
N GLY A 95 -5.31 1.62 -5.47
CA GLY A 95 -6.72 1.23 -5.59
C GLY A 95 -7.28 1.31 -7.02
N ARG A 96 -6.66 2.13 -7.89
CA ARG A 96 -7.00 2.17 -9.33
C ARG A 96 -6.45 0.99 -10.13
N MET A 97 -5.49 0.23 -9.62
CA MET A 97 -5.03 -1.00 -10.28
C MET A 97 -6.18 -1.98 -10.45
N TRP A 98 -7.08 -2.00 -9.47
CA TRP A 98 -8.30 -2.81 -9.44
C TRP A 98 -9.52 -2.00 -9.84
N ARG A 99 -9.42 -1.07 -10.79
CA ARG A 99 -10.60 -0.47 -11.42
C ARG A 99 -10.42 -0.56 -12.93
N GLU A 100 -11.54 -0.68 -13.64
CA GLU A 100 -11.51 -0.48 -15.09
C GLU A 100 -11.03 0.95 -15.36
N GLU A 101 -10.08 1.07 -16.29
CA GLU A 101 -9.47 2.35 -16.60
C GLU A 101 -10.42 3.19 -17.45
N GLN A 102 -10.83 4.34 -16.93
CA GLN A 102 -11.77 5.26 -17.58
C GLN A 102 -11.15 6.64 -17.87
N LEU A 103 -9.90 6.87 -17.45
CA LEU A 103 -9.22 8.16 -17.54
C LEU A 103 -8.08 8.18 -18.58
N GLY A 104 -7.92 7.11 -19.36
CA GLY A 104 -6.97 7.02 -20.47
C GLY A 104 -5.86 5.99 -20.24
N SER A 105 -4.87 6.32 -19.41
CA SER A 105 -3.71 5.43 -19.14
C SER A 105 -3.87 4.66 -17.84
N ARG A 106 -3.59 3.35 -17.88
CA ARG A 106 -3.60 2.51 -16.68
C ARG A 106 -2.69 3.10 -15.61
N ILE A 107 -3.11 3.03 -14.35
CA ILE A 107 -2.34 3.63 -13.25
C ILE A 107 -0.95 3.01 -13.09
N ASN A 108 -0.80 1.71 -13.35
CA ASN A 108 0.51 1.04 -13.30
C ASN A 108 1.49 1.65 -14.31
N HIS A 109 1.05 1.89 -15.55
CA HIS A 109 1.86 2.55 -16.58
C HIS A 109 2.26 3.95 -16.17
N SER A 110 1.28 4.74 -15.69
CA SER A 110 1.53 6.12 -15.28
C SER A 110 2.58 6.22 -14.16
N ARG A 111 2.52 5.30 -13.20
CA ARG A 111 3.46 5.24 -12.06
C ARG A 111 4.83 4.75 -12.45
N VAL A 112 4.90 3.77 -13.35
CA VAL A 112 6.17 3.28 -13.88
C VAL A 112 6.84 4.36 -14.73
N ASP A 113 6.10 5.04 -15.60
CA ASP A 113 6.64 6.14 -16.41
C ASP A 113 7.17 7.28 -15.53
N GLU A 114 6.49 7.59 -14.42
CA GLU A 114 6.96 8.56 -13.43
C GLU A 114 8.25 8.10 -12.76
N ALA A 115 8.33 6.84 -12.32
CA ALA A 115 9.52 6.27 -11.68
C ALA A 115 10.72 6.20 -12.64
N LEU A 116 10.50 5.79 -13.90
CA LEU A 116 11.54 5.63 -14.91
C LEU A 116 12.19 6.95 -15.34
N ARG A 117 11.54 8.11 -15.11
CA ARG A 117 12.17 9.43 -15.35
C ARG A 117 13.44 9.65 -14.54
N ALA A 118 13.57 8.98 -13.40
CA ALA A 118 14.76 9.05 -12.56
C ALA A 118 15.85 8.04 -12.99
N ALA A 119 15.61 7.22 -14.02
CA ALA A 119 16.45 6.09 -14.44
C ALA A 119 16.93 5.21 -13.25
N PRO A 120 16.02 4.70 -12.39
CA PRO A 120 16.42 3.92 -11.23
C PRO A 120 16.82 2.49 -11.61
N ASP A 121 17.88 1.97 -10.98
CA ASP A 121 18.17 0.53 -11.00
C ASP A 121 17.13 -0.26 -10.17
N THR A 122 16.61 0.36 -9.11
CA THR A 122 15.65 -0.26 -8.18
C THR A 122 14.56 0.72 -7.77
N ILE A 123 13.30 0.28 -7.90
CA ILE A 123 12.13 0.93 -7.30
C ILE A 123 11.81 0.20 -5.99
N CYS A 124 11.94 0.91 -4.88
CA CYS A 124 11.64 0.37 -3.55
C CYS A 124 10.16 0.60 -3.20
N VAL A 125 9.52 -0.42 -2.65
CA VAL A 125 8.15 -0.37 -2.13
C VAL A 125 8.09 -0.99 -0.75
N THR A 126 7.03 -0.67 0.00
CA THR A 126 6.78 -1.25 1.33
C THR A 126 5.48 -2.06 1.37
N CYS A 127 4.76 -2.10 0.25
CA CYS A 127 3.44 -2.70 0.14
C CYS A 127 3.45 -3.65 -1.05
N PRO A 128 3.07 -4.92 -0.87
CA PRO A 128 3.09 -5.90 -1.96
C PRO A 128 2.11 -5.56 -3.09
N TYR A 129 1.03 -4.84 -2.81
CA TYR A 129 0.15 -4.34 -3.89
C TYR A 129 0.85 -3.29 -4.77
N CYS A 130 1.71 -2.45 -4.19
CA CYS A 130 2.53 -1.52 -4.98
C CYS A 130 3.60 -2.28 -5.77
N MET A 131 4.14 -3.36 -5.19
CA MET A 131 5.06 -4.27 -5.88
C MET A 131 4.40 -4.82 -7.14
N THR A 132 3.27 -5.51 -7.00
CA THR A 132 2.54 -6.07 -8.16
C THR A 132 2.17 -4.99 -9.18
N MET A 133 1.70 -3.82 -8.73
CA MET A 133 1.37 -2.71 -9.62
C MET A 133 2.57 -2.28 -10.46
N LEU A 134 3.73 -2.08 -9.84
CA LEU A 134 4.92 -1.60 -10.52
C LEU A 134 5.58 -2.70 -11.36
N GLU A 135 5.59 -3.94 -10.90
CA GLU A 135 6.08 -5.09 -11.67
C GLU A 135 5.27 -5.31 -12.94
N ASP A 136 3.94 -5.31 -12.84
CA ASP A 136 3.07 -5.42 -14.02
C ASP A 136 3.26 -4.23 -14.96
N GLY A 137 3.40 -3.02 -14.41
CA GLY A 137 3.69 -1.83 -15.21
C GLY A 137 5.03 -1.90 -15.94
N LEU A 138 6.09 -2.40 -15.30
CA LEU A 138 7.42 -2.55 -15.90
C LEU A 138 7.42 -3.61 -17.01
N LYS A 139 6.72 -4.74 -16.79
CA LYS A 139 6.53 -5.78 -17.80
C LYS A 139 5.81 -5.24 -19.03
N ASP A 140 4.70 -4.52 -18.84
CA ASP A 140 3.94 -3.92 -19.93
C ASP A 140 4.76 -2.87 -20.71
N ARG A 141 5.66 -2.14 -20.03
CA ARG A 141 6.57 -1.16 -20.63
C ARG A 141 7.87 -1.75 -21.18
N GLN A 142 8.10 -3.06 -21.02
CA GLN A 142 9.33 -3.75 -21.42
C GLN A 142 10.60 -3.16 -20.77
N ALA A 143 10.47 -2.59 -19.57
CA ALA A 143 11.55 -1.94 -18.82
C ALA A 143 12.22 -2.93 -17.85
N GLY A 144 12.81 -4.00 -18.38
CA GLY A 144 13.34 -5.12 -17.58
C GLY A 144 14.64 -4.84 -16.82
N GLU A 145 15.28 -3.69 -17.04
CA GLU A 145 16.53 -3.30 -16.37
C GLU A 145 16.28 -2.83 -14.94
N THR A 146 15.14 -2.17 -14.69
CA THR A 146 14.72 -1.72 -13.36
C THR A 146 14.01 -2.84 -12.59
N ARG A 147 14.35 -3.02 -11.31
CA ARG A 147 13.73 -4.02 -10.43
C ARG A 147 12.82 -3.37 -9.40
N VAL A 148 11.72 -4.05 -9.03
CA VAL A 148 10.90 -3.66 -7.87
C VAL A 148 11.30 -4.53 -6.69
N ARG A 149 11.53 -3.92 -5.52
CA ARG A 149 11.96 -4.64 -4.31
C ARG A 149 11.25 -4.13 -3.09
N ASP A 150 11.03 -5.01 -2.12
CA ASP A 150 10.53 -4.60 -0.81
C ASP A 150 11.65 -3.91 -0.01
N ILE A 151 11.30 -2.90 0.77
CA ILE A 151 12.25 -2.19 1.63
C ILE A 151 12.99 -3.13 2.58
N ALA A 152 12.35 -4.19 3.06
CA ALA A 152 12.98 -5.18 3.93
C ALA A 152 14.08 -5.95 3.19
N GLU A 153 13.92 -6.22 1.89
CA GLU A 153 14.96 -6.87 1.08
C GLU A 153 16.16 -5.93 0.88
N VAL A 154 15.89 -4.66 0.59
CA VAL A 154 16.93 -3.63 0.41
C VAL A 154 17.72 -3.42 1.71
N VAL A 155 17.02 -3.33 2.85
CA VAL A 155 17.65 -3.22 4.17
C VAL A 155 18.44 -4.48 4.53
N ALA A 156 17.86 -5.67 4.32
CA ALA A 156 18.53 -6.93 4.62
C ALA A 156 19.81 -7.13 3.79
N GLU A 157 19.84 -6.67 2.54
CA GLU A 157 21.05 -6.66 1.73
C GLU A 157 22.10 -5.68 2.28
N GLY A 158 21.70 -4.45 2.63
CA GLY A 158 22.62 -3.46 3.22
C GLY A 158 23.26 -3.93 4.54
N LEU A 159 22.49 -4.65 5.38
CA LEU A 159 22.99 -5.21 6.64
C LEU A 159 23.97 -6.37 6.46
N ARG A 160 23.96 -7.07 5.32
CA ARG A 160 24.94 -8.15 5.01
C ARG A 160 26.32 -7.61 4.63
N PHE A 161 26.42 -6.31 4.35
CA PHE A 161 27.68 -5.63 4.07
C PHE A 161 28.23 -4.85 5.29
N SER A 162 27.67 -5.11 6.49
CA SER A 162 28.11 -4.54 7.78
C SER A 162 28.85 -5.56 8.63
#